data_AF-A0A2P4SPE3-F1
#
_entry.id   AF-A0A2P4SPE3-F1
#
_cell.length_a   1.000
_cell.length_b   1.000
_cell.length_c   1.000
_cell.angle_alpha   90.00
_cell.angle_beta   90.00
_cell.angle_gamma   90.00
#
_symmetry.space_group_name_H-M   'P 1'
#
loop_
_entity.id
_entity.type
_entity.pdbx_description
1 polymer ?
#
loop_
_entity_poly.entity_id
_entity_poly.type
_entity_poly.pdbx_seq_one_letter_code
_entity_poly.pdbx_strand_id
1 'polypeptide(L)'
;FTGVLCEENINNCDPDPCHHGECQDGIDSYTCICNPGYMGAICSEQINECHSNPCLHQGRCIDLVNGYQCNCLPGTSGVNCENNFDDCASNPCVHGDCIDGINRYNCACKPGFTGPRCNVDIDECASSPCNNGGTCINEVNGFRCVCPEGYHHPHCQSQADGCLSNPCVHGNCTHIVSGYKCVCDPGWIGDYCSTEGNECKSNPCQNGGTCEDLLNGYRCTCRKGFKGVNCQVVVAPCSPDPCENSGICQESPDSEGYTCQCAPGWEGERCTVDIDECLSKPCKNHALCHNIQGSYLCECRPGFTGGDCDSNIDDCLSSEY
;
A
#
# COMPACT_ATOMS: atom_id res chain seq x y z
N PHE A 1 102.27 2.24 52.34
CA PHE A 1 103.12 2.13 53.55
C PHE A 1 104.46 2.82 53.36
N THR A 2 105.02 3.39 54.43
CA THR A 2 106.33 4.06 54.50
C THR A 2 107.15 3.49 55.68
N GLY A 3 108.41 3.89 55.82
CA GLY A 3 109.35 3.35 56.81
C GLY A 3 110.28 2.28 56.24
N VAL A 4 111.26 1.85 57.03
CA VAL A 4 112.35 0.95 56.58
C VAL A 4 111.88 -0.52 56.49
N LEU A 5 110.79 -0.85 57.18
CA LEU A 5 110.15 -2.17 57.21
C LEU A 5 108.68 -2.11 56.72
N CYS A 6 108.27 -1.00 56.09
CA CYS A 6 106.89 -0.74 55.65
C CYS A 6 105.85 -0.81 56.78
N GLU A 7 106.21 -0.34 57.97
CA GLU A 7 105.41 -0.43 59.20
C GLU A 7 104.39 0.70 59.38
N GLU A 8 104.56 1.83 58.68
CA GLU A 8 103.68 3.00 58.79
C GLU A 8 102.73 3.08 57.59
N ASN A 9 101.41 3.22 57.82
CA ASN A 9 100.48 3.47 56.71
C ASN A 9 100.72 4.87 56.14
N ILE A 10 100.64 5.02 54.81
CA ILE A 10 100.68 6.35 54.21
C ILE A 10 99.28 6.93 54.34
N ASN A 11 99.15 8.14 54.88
CA ASN A 11 97.87 8.83 54.89
C ASN A 11 97.48 9.17 53.45
N ASN A 12 96.55 8.42 52.89
CA ASN A 12 96.08 8.59 51.52
C ASN A 12 95.11 9.77 51.36
N CYS A 13 94.81 10.50 52.44
CA CYS A 13 94.00 11.73 52.46
C CYS A 13 94.81 13.04 52.47
N ASP A 14 96.14 12.98 52.25
CA ASP A 14 96.99 14.18 52.14
C ASP A 14 97.87 14.13 50.86
N PRO A 15 97.55 14.92 49.81
CA PRO A 15 96.43 15.87 49.72
C PRO A 15 95.07 15.17 49.58
N ASP A 16 94.00 15.83 50.04
CA ASP A 16 92.63 15.26 50.01
C ASP A 16 92.19 14.91 48.57
N PRO A 17 91.98 13.62 48.26
CA PRO A 17 91.55 13.18 46.94
C PRO A 17 90.04 13.38 46.69
N CYS A 18 89.24 13.66 47.72
CA CYS A 18 87.79 13.77 47.62
C CYS A 18 87.38 15.19 47.20
N HIS A 19 86.51 15.32 46.20
CA HIS A 19 86.05 16.64 45.73
C HIS A 19 84.90 17.19 46.59
N HIS A 20 83.81 16.44 46.71
CA HIS A 20 82.61 16.82 47.47
C HIS A 20 82.27 15.76 48.53
N GLY A 21 83.20 15.49 49.42
CA GLY A 21 83.03 14.51 50.49
C GLY A 21 84.16 14.56 51.51
N GLU A 22 84.07 13.69 52.51
CA GLU A 22 85.10 13.53 53.54
C GLU A 22 85.97 12.30 53.22
N CYS A 23 87.29 12.48 53.22
CA CYS A 23 88.23 11.37 53.01
C CYS A 23 88.41 10.54 54.27
N GLN A 24 88.27 9.22 54.13
CA GLN A 24 88.57 8.24 55.17
C GLN A 24 89.78 7.40 54.76
N ASP A 25 90.88 7.53 55.52
CA ASP A 25 92.11 6.76 55.31
C ASP A 25 91.87 5.27 55.61
N GLY A 26 92.34 4.42 54.70
CA GLY A 26 92.25 2.97 54.78
C GLY A 26 93.63 2.32 54.66
N ILE A 27 93.69 0.99 54.73
CA ILE A 27 94.95 0.25 54.57
C ILE A 27 95.32 0.24 53.09
N ASP A 28 96.41 0.92 52.72
CA ASP A 28 96.89 1.07 51.32
C ASP A 28 95.80 1.56 50.33
N SER A 29 94.83 2.33 50.84
CA SER A 29 93.64 2.79 50.11
C SER A 29 92.97 3.94 50.86
N TYR A 30 92.03 4.62 50.20
CA TYR A 30 91.15 5.59 50.83
C TYR A 30 89.71 5.35 50.38
N THR A 31 88.74 5.87 51.14
CA THR A 31 87.33 5.89 50.74
C THR A 31 86.79 7.30 50.93
N CYS A 32 86.09 7.83 49.94
CA CYS A 32 85.40 9.11 50.06
C CYS A 32 83.95 8.89 50.49
N ILE A 33 83.54 9.50 51.61
CA ILE A 33 82.14 9.58 52.00
C ILE A 33 81.55 10.82 51.36
N CYS A 34 80.74 10.64 50.32
CA CYS A 34 80.20 11.75 49.56
C CYS A 34 79.16 12.55 50.34
N ASN A 35 79.21 13.87 50.18
CA ASN A 35 78.13 14.75 50.61
C ASN A 35 76.82 14.39 49.89
N PRO A 36 75.64 14.63 50.49
CA PRO A 36 74.37 14.41 49.82
C PRO A 36 74.32 15.13 48.45
N GLY A 37 73.84 14.43 47.41
CA GLY A 37 73.80 14.93 46.04
C GLY A 37 75.04 14.62 45.17
N TYR A 38 76.05 13.92 45.69
CA TYR A 38 77.25 13.52 44.94
C TYR A 38 77.49 12.01 45.00
N MET A 39 78.11 11.46 43.95
CA MET A 39 78.45 10.05 43.81
C MET A 39 79.80 9.85 43.11
N GLY A 40 80.20 8.58 42.99
CA GLY A 40 81.48 8.16 42.39
C GLY A 40 82.57 7.96 43.43
N ALA A 41 83.69 7.36 43.01
CA ALA A 41 84.77 6.95 43.92
C ALA A 41 85.46 8.12 44.66
N ILE A 42 85.43 9.31 44.05
CA ILE A 42 86.02 10.55 44.60
C ILE A 42 84.98 11.67 44.78
N CYS A 43 83.69 11.32 44.73
CA CYS A 43 82.57 12.26 44.87
C CYS A 43 82.61 13.44 43.88
N SER A 44 83.05 13.18 42.64
CA SER A 44 83.17 14.19 41.58
C SER A 44 81.92 14.31 40.71
N GLU A 45 80.99 13.36 40.79
CA GLU A 45 79.80 13.32 39.96
C GLU A 45 78.59 13.79 40.78
N GLN A 46 77.84 14.78 40.27
CA GLN A 46 76.55 15.14 40.86
C GLN A 46 75.53 14.06 40.52
N ILE A 47 74.71 13.68 41.50
CA ILE A 47 73.55 12.83 41.27
C ILE A 47 72.58 13.61 40.38
N ASN A 48 71.97 12.95 39.39
CA ASN A 48 70.95 13.54 38.56
C ASN A 48 69.56 13.11 39.07
N GLU A 49 68.96 13.92 39.94
CA GLU A 49 67.65 13.66 40.53
C GLU A 49 66.53 13.64 39.47
N CYS A 50 66.73 14.36 38.35
CA CYS A 50 65.79 14.38 37.23
C CYS A 50 65.74 13.07 36.43
N HIS A 51 66.70 12.15 36.59
CA HIS A 51 66.69 10.86 35.89
C HIS A 51 65.44 10.02 36.19
N SER A 52 64.85 10.22 37.37
CA SER A 52 63.61 9.55 37.81
C SER A 52 62.33 10.11 37.19
N ASN A 53 62.41 11.19 36.39
CA ASN A 53 61.28 11.95 35.85
C ASN A 53 60.23 12.35 36.91
N PRO A 54 60.63 13.10 37.95
CA PRO A 54 59.73 13.41 39.07
C PRO A 54 58.63 14.43 38.70
N CYS A 55 58.84 15.25 37.67
CA CYS A 55 57.89 16.27 37.25
C CYS A 55 56.77 15.69 36.37
N LEU A 56 55.54 15.73 36.87
CA LEU A 56 54.34 15.27 36.17
C LEU A 56 53.84 16.28 35.14
N HIS A 57 52.85 15.87 34.34
CA HIS A 57 52.18 16.72 33.35
C HIS A 57 53.13 17.46 32.39
N GLN A 58 54.24 16.81 32.00
CA GLN A 58 55.27 17.36 31.11
C GLN A 58 55.99 18.60 31.69
N GLY A 59 55.99 18.76 33.02
CA GLY A 59 56.79 19.78 33.69
C GLY A 59 58.28 19.62 33.41
N ARG A 60 59.00 20.74 33.30
CA ARG A 60 60.45 20.74 33.04
C ARG A 60 61.20 20.53 34.36
N CYS A 61 61.92 19.42 34.47
CA CYS A 61 62.80 19.16 35.62
C CYS A 61 64.10 19.96 35.52
N ILE A 62 64.51 20.54 36.66
CA ILE A 62 65.78 21.22 36.85
C ILE A 62 66.50 20.48 37.98
N ASP A 63 67.66 19.94 37.64
CA ASP A 63 68.55 19.25 38.54
C ASP A 63 69.24 20.25 39.49
N LEU A 64 69.26 19.95 40.79
CA LEU A 64 69.88 20.77 41.82
C LEU A 64 70.77 19.88 42.70
N VAL A 65 71.67 20.47 43.48
CA VAL A 65 72.47 19.68 44.42
C VAL A 65 71.57 19.12 45.52
N ASN A 66 71.51 17.79 45.64
CA ASN A 66 70.71 17.08 46.63
C ASN A 66 69.20 17.37 46.53
N GLY A 67 68.70 17.61 45.31
CA GLY A 67 67.30 17.94 45.10
C GLY A 67 66.97 18.28 43.64
N TYR A 68 65.73 18.65 43.39
CA TYR A 68 65.27 19.05 42.06
C TYR A 68 64.19 20.12 42.17
N GLN A 69 63.94 20.82 41.07
CA GLN A 69 62.83 21.76 40.93
C GLN A 69 62.05 21.46 39.65
N CYS A 70 60.72 21.39 39.77
CA CYS A 70 59.83 21.28 38.61
C CYS A 70 59.31 22.66 38.18
N ASN A 71 59.56 23.02 36.94
CA ASN A 71 58.89 24.16 36.30
C ASN A 71 57.61 23.67 35.64
N CYS A 72 56.49 23.96 36.29
CA CYS A 72 55.17 23.53 35.86
C CYS A 72 54.68 24.31 34.64
N LEU A 73 53.98 23.61 33.76
CA LEU A 73 53.28 24.24 32.64
C LEU A 73 52.08 25.06 33.15
N PRO A 74 51.62 26.08 32.41
CA PRO A 74 50.35 26.74 32.72
C PRO A 74 49.24 25.70 32.91
N GLY A 75 48.32 25.96 33.85
CA GLY A 75 47.26 25.00 34.21
C GLY A 75 47.65 23.95 35.25
N THR A 76 48.91 23.90 35.69
CA THR A 76 49.36 22.92 36.70
C THR A 76 50.07 23.58 37.88
N SER A 77 50.06 22.92 39.03
CA SER A 77 50.72 23.38 40.26
C SER A 77 51.13 22.22 41.18
N GLY A 78 51.88 22.53 42.24
CA GLY A 78 52.45 21.55 43.16
C GLY A 78 53.96 21.44 43.03
N VAL A 79 54.59 20.64 43.90
CA VAL A 79 56.06 20.47 43.92
C VAL A 79 56.52 19.69 42.69
N ASN A 80 55.71 18.73 42.26
CA ASN A 80 55.96 17.85 41.13
C ASN A 80 54.99 18.12 39.97
N CYS A 81 54.32 19.28 39.98
CA CYS A 81 53.27 19.63 39.02
C CYS A 81 52.09 18.64 39.03
N GLU A 82 51.82 18.02 40.18
CA GLU A 82 50.83 16.96 40.35
C GLU A 82 49.37 17.44 40.29
N ASN A 83 49.13 18.72 40.56
CA ASN A 83 47.78 19.28 40.56
C ASN A 83 47.47 19.87 39.19
N ASN A 84 46.49 19.30 38.49
CA ASN A 84 45.89 19.90 37.30
C ASN A 84 44.71 20.80 37.71
N PHE A 85 44.64 22.00 37.17
CA PHE A 85 43.46 22.86 37.38
C PHE A 85 42.30 22.36 36.53
N ASP A 86 41.12 22.29 37.13
CA ASP A 86 39.91 21.81 36.46
C ASP A 86 39.40 22.87 35.47
N ASP A 87 39.74 22.68 34.20
CA ASP A 87 39.30 23.54 33.09
C ASP A 87 37.78 23.39 32.82
N CYS A 88 37.15 22.36 33.38
CA CYS A 88 35.72 22.07 33.28
C CYS A 88 34.88 22.74 34.38
N ALA A 89 35.49 23.35 35.41
CA ALA A 89 34.79 23.97 36.53
C ALA A 89 33.77 25.06 36.12
N SER A 90 33.96 25.67 34.95
CA SER A 90 33.06 26.68 34.37
C SER A 90 31.89 26.12 33.57
N ASN A 91 31.77 24.79 33.44
CA ASN A 91 30.81 24.10 32.57
C ASN A 91 30.81 24.64 31.13
N PRO A 92 31.94 24.57 30.40
CA PRO A 92 32.05 25.18 29.08
C PRO A 92 31.23 24.47 27.99
N CYS A 93 30.95 23.18 28.15
CA CYS A 93 30.20 22.35 27.20
C CYS A 93 28.68 22.49 27.40
N VAL A 94 27.93 22.73 26.31
CA VAL A 94 26.47 22.93 26.36
C VAL A 94 25.72 21.59 26.33
N HIS A 95 25.87 20.82 25.26
CA HIS A 95 25.25 19.50 25.10
C HIS A 95 26.30 18.38 25.03
N GLY A 96 27.14 18.29 26.06
CA GLY A 96 28.22 17.31 26.09
C GLY A 96 28.87 17.19 27.45
N ASP A 97 29.70 16.16 27.59
CA ASP A 97 30.50 15.94 28.79
C ASP A 97 31.84 16.65 28.63
N CYS A 98 32.23 17.43 29.64
CA CYS A 98 33.52 18.11 29.64
C CYS A 98 34.63 17.16 30.08
N ILE A 99 35.69 17.11 29.29
CA ILE A 99 36.89 16.33 29.55
C ILE A 99 38.01 17.32 29.87
N ASP A 100 38.47 17.27 31.11
CA ASP A 100 39.55 18.08 31.63
C ASP A 100 40.89 17.72 30.95
N GLY A 101 41.76 18.71 30.80
CA GLY A 101 43.07 18.57 30.18
C GLY A 101 44.06 19.53 30.81
N ILE A 102 45.28 19.58 30.29
CA ILE A 102 46.27 20.55 30.80
C ILE A 102 46.04 21.89 30.11
N ASN A 103 45.51 22.86 30.86
CA ASN A 103 45.23 24.24 30.42
C ASN A 103 44.34 24.31 29.18
N ARG A 104 43.45 23.32 29.05
CA ARG A 104 42.47 23.18 27.98
C ARG A 104 41.44 22.15 28.41
N TYR A 105 40.22 22.29 27.90
CA TYR A 105 39.20 21.27 27.97
C TYR A 105 38.86 20.75 26.57
N ASN A 106 38.22 19.59 26.51
CA ASN A 106 37.55 19.10 25.31
C ASN A 106 36.11 18.69 25.65
N CYS A 107 35.18 18.91 24.73
CA CYS A 107 33.79 18.52 24.93
C CYS A 107 33.48 17.25 24.13
N ALA A 108 33.07 16.19 24.82
CA ALA A 108 32.48 15.03 24.19
C ALA A 108 30.99 15.29 23.95
N CYS A 109 30.64 15.62 22.71
CA CYS A 109 29.26 15.97 22.37
C CYS A 109 28.31 14.79 22.46
N LYS A 110 27.11 15.04 22.98
CA LYS A 110 25.99 14.10 22.88
C LYS A 110 25.61 13.90 21.42
N PRO A 111 25.05 12.73 21.05
CA PRO A 111 24.53 12.51 19.70
C PRO A 111 23.58 13.64 19.26
N GLY A 112 23.69 14.07 18.00
CA GLY A 112 22.93 15.20 17.45
C GLY A 112 23.59 16.58 17.61
N PHE A 113 24.70 16.72 18.35
CA PHE A 113 25.40 18.00 18.52
C PHE A 113 26.84 17.97 18.04
N THR A 114 27.34 19.11 17.60
CA THR A 114 28.70 19.33 17.12
C THR A 114 29.28 20.68 17.57
N GLY A 115 30.53 20.93 17.21
CA GLY A 115 31.30 22.12 17.55
C GLY A 115 32.09 22.00 18.87
N PRO A 116 33.04 22.91 19.12
CA PRO A 116 33.98 22.83 20.25
C PRO A 116 33.30 22.93 21.63
N ARG A 117 32.07 23.45 21.68
CA ARG A 117 31.26 23.54 22.90
C ARG A 117 29.96 22.72 22.83
N CYS A 118 29.80 21.88 21.80
CA CYS A 118 28.58 21.09 21.56
C CYS A 118 27.31 21.95 21.55
N ASN A 119 27.40 23.14 20.94
CA ASN A 119 26.34 24.14 20.90
C ASN A 119 25.69 24.27 19.52
N VAL A 120 26.13 23.46 18.55
CA VAL A 120 25.60 23.43 17.20
C VAL A 120 24.82 22.14 17.04
N ASP A 121 23.53 22.24 16.74
CA ASP A 121 22.70 21.10 16.34
C ASP A 121 23.17 20.61 14.98
N ILE A 122 23.28 19.29 14.81
CA ILE A 122 23.58 18.69 13.51
C ILE A 122 22.33 18.86 12.63
N ASP A 123 22.51 19.18 11.36
CA ASP A 123 21.41 19.25 10.39
C ASP A 123 21.33 17.94 9.62
N GLU A 124 20.57 16.98 10.13
CA GLU A 124 20.30 15.70 9.47
C GLU A 124 19.57 15.88 8.12
N CYS A 125 18.86 17.00 7.93
CA CYS A 125 18.21 17.35 6.67
C CYS A 125 19.17 17.82 5.56
N ALA A 126 20.41 18.19 5.88
CA ALA A 126 21.41 18.61 4.89
C ALA A 126 21.70 17.54 3.82
N SER A 127 21.47 16.26 4.16
CA SER A 127 21.58 15.12 3.24
C SER A 127 20.38 14.92 2.31
N SER A 128 19.33 15.74 2.44
CA SER A 128 18.05 15.60 1.74
C SER A 128 17.44 14.19 1.85
N PRO A 129 17.17 13.66 3.06
CA PRO A 129 16.78 12.26 3.27
C PRO A 129 15.31 11.94 2.91
N CYS A 130 14.47 12.94 2.66
CA CYS A 130 13.06 12.79 2.31
C CYS A 130 12.88 12.67 0.80
N ASN A 131 12.22 11.60 0.35
CA ASN A 131 12.03 11.30 -1.07
C ASN A 131 10.73 11.93 -1.61
N ASN A 132 10.57 11.91 -2.94
CA ASN A 132 9.32 12.22 -3.63
C ASN A 132 8.70 13.59 -3.24
N GLY A 133 9.54 14.60 -3.02
CA GLY A 133 9.08 15.94 -2.65
C GLY A 133 8.66 16.09 -1.19
N GLY A 134 8.99 15.13 -0.32
CA GLY A 134 8.78 15.25 1.13
C GLY A 134 9.58 16.40 1.74
N THR A 135 8.95 17.13 2.67
CA THR A 135 9.61 18.21 3.41
C THR A 135 10.34 17.64 4.61
N CYS A 136 11.66 17.86 4.70
CA CYS A 136 12.47 17.44 5.84
C CYS A 136 12.37 18.45 6.98
N ILE A 137 12.21 17.96 8.21
CA ILE A 137 12.24 18.76 9.43
C ILE A 137 13.36 18.22 10.32
N ASN A 138 14.33 19.09 10.64
CA ASN A 138 15.43 18.77 11.54
C ASN A 138 14.92 18.57 12.97
N GLU A 139 15.43 17.55 13.65
CA GLU A 139 15.16 17.28 15.05
C GLU A 139 16.49 17.00 15.77
N VAL A 140 16.50 17.06 17.10
CA VAL A 140 17.72 16.74 17.85
C VAL A 140 18.06 15.26 17.65
N ASN A 141 19.23 14.98 17.08
CA ASN A 141 19.73 13.64 16.80
C ASN A 141 18.83 12.84 15.83
N GLY A 142 18.20 13.53 14.87
CA GLY A 142 17.32 12.87 13.91
C GLY A 142 16.59 13.85 13.00
N PHE A 143 15.67 13.32 12.20
CA PHE A 143 14.81 14.13 11.37
C PHE A 143 13.47 13.43 11.17
N ARG A 144 12.46 14.18 10.75
CA ARG A 144 11.19 13.62 10.28
C ARG A 144 10.83 14.19 8.91
N CYS A 145 10.22 13.36 8.07
CA CYS A 145 9.70 13.77 6.78
C CYS A 145 8.19 14.02 6.85
N VAL A 146 7.75 15.18 6.38
CA VAL A 146 6.34 15.44 6.08
C VAL A 146 6.08 15.04 4.64
N CYS A 147 5.32 13.96 4.46
CA CYS A 147 5.06 13.38 3.14
C CYS A 147 3.87 14.03 2.43
N PRO A 148 3.95 14.23 1.10
CA PRO A 148 2.81 14.60 0.28
C PRO A 148 1.75 13.48 0.25
N GLU A 149 0.54 13.81 -0.19
CA GLU A 149 -0.56 12.86 -0.33
C GLU A 149 -0.16 11.64 -1.18
N GLY A 150 -0.41 10.43 -0.67
CA GLY A 150 -0.02 9.16 -1.32
C GLY A 150 1.34 8.58 -0.89
N TYR A 151 2.21 9.36 -0.23
CA TYR A 151 3.50 8.88 0.29
C TYR A 151 3.46 8.73 1.81
N HIS A 152 4.21 7.74 2.32
CA HIS A 152 4.15 7.36 3.73
C HIS A 152 5.54 7.39 4.39
N HIS A 153 5.56 7.56 5.72
CA HIS A 153 6.72 7.56 6.59
C HIS A 153 7.57 6.28 6.44
N PRO A 154 8.88 6.30 6.78
CA PRO A 154 9.62 7.42 7.37
C PRO A 154 10.28 8.36 6.34
N HIS A 155 10.50 7.90 5.10
CA HIS A 155 11.28 8.63 4.09
C HIS A 155 10.47 9.05 2.85
N CYS A 156 9.13 8.98 2.91
CA CYS A 156 8.24 9.28 1.79
C CYS A 156 8.55 8.45 0.54
N GLN A 157 9.01 7.21 0.70
CA GLN A 157 9.46 6.34 -0.41
C GLN A 157 8.33 5.55 -1.09
N SER A 158 7.10 5.59 -0.56
CA SER A 158 5.91 4.84 -1.02
C SER A 158 6.17 3.38 -1.41
N GLN A 159 5.86 2.47 -0.50
CA GLN A 159 5.35 1.15 -0.88
C GLN A 159 4.38 0.65 0.20
N ALA A 160 3.38 1.47 0.53
CA ALA A 160 2.23 0.95 1.26
C ALA A 160 1.26 0.42 0.20
N ASP A 161 1.21 -0.90 0.06
CA ASP A 161 0.19 -1.54 -0.75
C ASP A 161 -1.19 -1.17 -0.17
N GLY A 162 -1.89 -0.23 -0.82
CA GLY A 162 -3.19 0.25 -0.38
C GLY A 162 -4.22 -0.89 -0.23
N CYS A 163 -3.97 -2.04 -0.86
CA CYS A 163 -4.79 -3.23 -0.72
C CYS A 163 -4.66 -3.92 0.64
N LEU A 164 -3.62 -3.65 1.45
CA LEU A 164 -3.48 -4.22 2.80
C LEU A 164 -4.60 -3.82 3.76
N SER A 165 -5.26 -2.68 3.48
CA SER A 165 -6.41 -2.21 4.25
C SER A 165 -7.74 -2.85 3.84
N ASN A 166 -7.74 -3.76 2.85
CA ASN A 166 -8.93 -4.34 2.23
C ASN A 166 -10.01 -3.30 1.87
N PRO A 167 -9.68 -2.28 1.05
CA PRO A 167 -10.57 -1.15 0.80
C PRO A 167 -11.79 -1.47 -0.09
N CYS A 168 -11.77 -2.58 -0.84
CA CYS A 168 -12.84 -2.97 -1.75
C CYS A 168 -13.84 -3.89 -1.03
N VAL A 169 -15.13 -3.55 -1.05
CA VAL A 169 -16.16 -4.35 -0.35
C VAL A 169 -16.59 -5.56 -1.18
N HIS A 170 -17.04 -5.34 -2.43
CA HIS A 170 -17.42 -6.38 -3.40
C HIS A 170 -16.57 -6.26 -4.66
N GLY A 171 -15.29 -6.60 -4.54
CA GLY A 171 -14.36 -6.56 -5.66
C GLY A 171 -12.92 -6.86 -5.28
N ASN A 172 -12.05 -6.91 -6.29
CA ASN A 172 -10.63 -7.16 -6.10
C ASN A 172 -9.83 -5.85 -6.09
N CYS A 173 -8.90 -5.72 -5.15
CA CYS A 173 -7.99 -4.58 -5.08
C CYS A 173 -6.75 -4.81 -5.95
N THR A 174 -6.39 -3.81 -6.75
CA THR A 174 -5.20 -3.83 -7.60
C THR A 174 -4.30 -2.65 -7.24
N HIS A 175 -3.02 -2.92 -6.99
CA HIS A 175 -2.03 -1.88 -6.75
C HIS A 175 -1.64 -1.20 -8.06
N ILE A 176 -1.60 0.13 -8.07
CA ILE A 176 -1.23 0.96 -9.23
C ILE A 176 -0.22 2.05 -8.81
N VAL A 177 0.42 2.71 -9.79
CA VAL A 177 1.47 3.72 -9.51
C VAL A 177 0.96 4.90 -8.66
N SER A 178 -0.34 5.23 -8.76
CA SER A 178 -1.00 6.28 -7.97
C SER A 178 -1.69 5.76 -6.70
N GLY A 179 -1.37 4.54 -6.22
CA GLY A 179 -1.99 3.93 -5.04
C GLY A 179 -2.66 2.59 -5.33
N TYR A 180 -3.99 2.53 -5.25
CA TYR A 180 -4.75 1.31 -5.51
C TYR A 180 -6.05 1.61 -6.25
N LYS A 181 -6.63 0.59 -6.89
CA LYS A 181 -7.92 0.66 -7.56
C LYS A 181 -8.73 -0.61 -7.31
N CYS A 182 -10.01 -0.45 -6.99
CA CYS A 182 -10.94 -1.56 -6.91
C CYS A 182 -11.51 -1.93 -8.29
N VAL A 183 -11.50 -3.23 -8.59
CA VAL A 183 -12.20 -3.83 -9.73
C VAL A 183 -13.43 -4.52 -9.16
N CYS A 184 -14.61 -3.93 -9.36
CA CYS A 184 -15.84 -4.39 -8.75
C CYS A 184 -16.34 -5.70 -9.34
N ASP A 185 -16.95 -6.51 -8.47
CA ASP A 185 -17.70 -7.67 -8.87
C ASP A 185 -18.92 -7.25 -9.71
N PRO A 186 -19.44 -8.13 -10.58
CA PRO A 186 -20.63 -7.83 -11.38
C PRO A 186 -21.81 -7.36 -10.51
N GLY A 187 -22.48 -6.27 -10.90
CA GLY A 187 -23.58 -5.65 -10.15
C GLY A 187 -23.15 -4.62 -9.09
N TRP A 188 -21.85 -4.39 -8.88
CA TRP A 188 -21.34 -3.39 -7.94
C TRP A 188 -20.59 -2.26 -8.65
N ILE A 189 -20.77 -1.03 -8.16
CA ILE A 189 -20.19 0.19 -8.71
C ILE A 189 -19.59 1.08 -7.62
N GLY A 190 -18.86 2.11 -8.06
CA GLY A 190 -18.21 3.11 -7.22
C GLY A 190 -16.77 2.76 -6.89
N ASP A 191 -16.03 3.72 -6.33
CA ASP A 191 -14.58 3.62 -6.11
C ASP A 191 -14.18 2.50 -5.14
N TYR A 192 -15.10 2.12 -4.23
CA TYR A 192 -14.91 1.08 -3.21
C TYR A 192 -15.79 -0.16 -3.43
N CYS A 193 -16.52 -0.23 -4.56
CA CYS A 193 -17.45 -1.32 -4.87
C CYS A 193 -18.49 -1.57 -3.75
N SER A 194 -18.97 -0.48 -3.14
CA SER A 194 -19.89 -0.51 -2.00
C SER A 194 -21.33 -0.16 -2.39
N THR A 195 -21.53 0.29 -3.62
CA THR A 195 -22.85 0.68 -4.13
C THR A 195 -23.32 -0.37 -5.13
N GLU A 196 -24.55 -0.84 -4.93
CA GLU A 196 -25.20 -1.72 -5.90
C GLU A 196 -25.57 -0.92 -7.16
N GLY A 197 -25.28 -1.49 -8.32
CA GLY A 197 -25.35 -0.81 -9.60
C GLY A 197 -26.71 -0.96 -10.24
N ASN A 198 -27.56 0.05 -10.13
CA ASN A 198 -28.91 -0.01 -10.69
C ASN A 198 -28.95 -0.14 -12.23
N GLU A 199 -29.23 -1.34 -12.75
CA GLU A 199 -29.33 -1.63 -14.18
C GLU A 199 -30.57 -0.98 -14.84
N CYS A 200 -31.60 -0.67 -14.05
CA CYS A 200 -32.81 0.01 -14.52
C CYS A 200 -32.57 1.47 -14.98
N LYS A 201 -31.47 2.12 -14.58
CA LYS A 201 -31.11 3.48 -15.06
C LYS A 201 -30.97 3.57 -16.58
N SER A 202 -30.64 2.46 -17.24
CA SER A 202 -30.53 2.39 -18.69
C SER A 202 -31.89 2.33 -19.41
N ASN A 203 -33.00 2.27 -18.66
CA ASN A 203 -34.36 2.07 -19.15
C ASN A 203 -34.49 0.86 -20.11
N PRO A 204 -34.11 -0.36 -19.68
CA PRO A 204 -34.08 -1.51 -20.56
C PRO A 204 -35.47 -2.03 -20.96
N CYS A 205 -36.50 -1.76 -20.15
CA CYS A 205 -37.88 -2.21 -20.40
C CYS A 205 -38.57 -1.30 -21.41
N GLN A 206 -38.81 -1.83 -22.61
CA GLN A 206 -39.45 -1.12 -23.71
C GLN A 206 -40.98 -1.10 -23.55
N ASN A 207 -41.67 -0.33 -24.41
CA ASN A 207 -43.13 -0.28 -24.48
C ASN A 207 -43.84 0.04 -23.15
N GLY A 208 -43.18 0.83 -22.29
CA GLY A 208 -43.69 1.24 -21.00
C GLY A 208 -43.74 0.13 -19.94
N GLY A 209 -42.95 -0.95 -20.13
CA GLY A 209 -42.72 -1.96 -19.10
C GLY A 209 -42.12 -1.36 -17.83
N THR A 210 -42.43 -1.97 -16.68
CA THR A 210 -41.87 -1.54 -15.38
C THR A 210 -40.58 -2.29 -15.13
N CYS A 211 -39.50 -1.57 -14.84
CA CYS A 211 -38.20 -2.16 -14.53
C CYS A 211 -38.06 -2.37 -13.02
N GLU A 212 -37.65 -3.57 -12.64
CA GLU A 212 -37.25 -3.94 -11.29
C GLU A 212 -35.76 -4.26 -11.28
N ASP A 213 -35.05 -3.56 -10.40
CA ASP A 213 -33.61 -3.66 -10.19
C ASP A 213 -33.29 -4.92 -9.40
N LEU A 214 -32.31 -5.69 -9.84
CA LEU A 214 -31.87 -6.92 -9.19
C LEU A 214 -30.34 -6.91 -9.10
N LEU A 215 -29.77 -7.61 -8.12
CA LEU A 215 -28.31 -7.69 -8.02
C LEU A 215 -27.71 -8.28 -9.31
N ASN A 216 -26.90 -7.47 -10.01
CA ASN A 216 -26.25 -7.82 -11.28
C ASN A 216 -27.25 -8.11 -12.43
N GLY A 217 -28.40 -7.44 -12.45
CA GLY A 217 -29.38 -7.61 -13.51
C GLY A 217 -30.68 -6.87 -13.30
N TYR A 218 -31.66 -7.13 -14.15
CA TYR A 218 -32.98 -6.49 -14.03
C TYR A 218 -34.07 -7.43 -14.48
N ARG A 219 -35.30 -7.12 -14.08
CA ARG A 219 -36.52 -7.79 -14.55
C ARG A 219 -37.51 -6.77 -15.06
N CYS A 220 -38.02 -7.01 -16.27
CA CYS A 220 -39.11 -6.22 -16.83
C CYS A 220 -40.46 -6.89 -16.59
N THR A 221 -41.39 -6.12 -16.04
CA THR A 221 -42.81 -6.49 -16.01
C THR A 221 -43.53 -5.80 -17.16
N CYS A 222 -43.98 -6.59 -18.13
CA CYS A 222 -44.59 -6.08 -19.36
C CYS A 222 -46.05 -5.69 -19.16
N ARG A 223 -46.48 -4.66 -19.89
CA ARG A 223 -47.91 -4.32 -20.01
C ARG A 223 -48.62 -5.36 -20.87
N LYS A 224 -49.94 -5.45 -20.71
CA LYS A 224 -50.79 -6.31 -21.56
C LYS A 224 -50.52 -6.04 -23.05
N GLY A 225 -50.41 -7.11 -23.84
CA GLY A 225 -50.07 -7.03 -25.27
C GLY A 225 -48.56 -7.00 -25.59
N PHE A 226 -47.67 -7.10 -24.59
CA PHE A 226 -46.22 -7.13 -24.80
C PHE A 226 -45.55 -8.29 -24.07
N LYS A 227 -44.55 -8.92 -24.70
CA LYS A 227 -43.76 -10.03 -24.17
C LYS A 227 -42.27 -9.86 -24.49
N GLY A 228 -41.45 -10.77 -23.96
CA GLY A 228 -39.99 -10.77 -24.11
C GLY A 228 -39.26 -10.19 -22.90
N VAL A 229 -37.95 -10.44 -22.81
CA VAL A 229 -37.11 -10.03 -21.66
C VAL A 229 -37.18 -8.52 -21.40
N ASN A 230 -37.31 -7.73 -22.47
CA ASN A 230 -37.36 -6.27 -22.43
C ASN A 230 -38.72 -5.72 -22.87
N CYS A 231 -39.77 -6.55 -22.88
CA CYS A 231 -41.10 -6.18 -23.39
C CYS A 231 -41.10 -5.70 -24.85
N GLN A 232 -40.14 -6.16 -25.64
CA GLN A 232 -39.90 -5.73 -27.02
C GLN A 232 -40.84 -6.40 -28.04
N VAL A 233 -41.46 -7.53 -27.67
CA VAL A 233 -42.32 -8.30 -28.57
C VAL A 233 -43.76 -7.84 -28.41
N VAL A 234 -44.36 -7.34 -29.48
CA VAL A 234 -45.79 -7.06 -29.54
C VAL A 234 -46.53 -8.40 -29.70
N VAL A 235 -47.49 -8.66 -28.82
CA VAL A 235 -48.39 -9.82 -28.92
C VAL A 235 -49.62 -9.36 -29.70
N ALA A 236 -49.68 -9.74 -30.97
CA ALA A 236 -50.82 -9.49 -31.86
C ALA A 236 -51.28 -10.83 -32.46
N PRO A 237 -52.07 -11.62 -31.72
CA PRO A 237 -52.46 -12.97 -32.12
C PRO A 237 -53.23 -13.03 -33.44
N CYS A 238 -53.92 -11.95 -33.83
CA CYS A 238 -54.65 -11.83 -35.09
C CYS A 238 -53.86 -11.13 -36.22
N SER A 239 -52.54 -10.93 -36.07
CA SER A 239 -51.72 -10.27 -37.10
C SER A 239 -50.41 -11.02 -37.37
N PRO A 240 -50.23 -11.61 -38.58
CA PRO A 240 -51.21 -11.68 -39.67
C PRO A 240 -52.45 -12.51 -39.30
N ASP A 241 -53.57 -12.28 -39.97
CA ASP A 241 -54.85 -12.96 -39.68
C ASP A 241 -54.67 -14.49 -39.77
N PRO A 242 -54.82 -15.24 -38.67
CA PRO A 242 -54.62 -16.69 -38.66
C PRO A 242 -55.83 -17.47 -39.18
N CYS A 243 -56.99 -16.82 -39.33
CA CYS A 243 -58.24 -17.44 -39.71
C CYS A 243 -58.39 -17.49 -41.24
N GLU A 244 -58.57 -18.69 -41.79
CA GLU A 244 -58.70 -18.90 -43.23
C GLU A 244 -60.17 -18.85 -43.66
N ASN A 245 -60.43 -18.92 -44.98
CA ASN A 245 -61.77 -19.01 -45.58
C ASN A 245 -62.77 -17.92 -45.10
N SER A 246 -62.29 -16.69 -44.97
CA SER A 246 -63.08 -15.54 -44.49
C SER A 246 -63.56 -15.66 -43.03
N GLY A 247 -62.87 -16.46 -42.21
CA GLY A 247 -63.08 -16.49 -40.77
C GLY A 247 -62.72 -15.15 -40.11
N ILE A 248 -63.42 -14.79 -39.04
CA ILE A 248 -63.17 -13.56 -38.28
C ILE A 248 -62.30 -13.91 -37.07
N CYS A 249 -61.09 -13.37 -37.00
CA CYS A 249 -60.21 -13.51 -35.85
C CYS A 249 -60.67 -12.66 -34.67
N GLN A 250 -60.73 -13.25 -33.48
CA GLN A 250 -61.01 -12.57 -32.23
C GLN A 250 -59.91 -12.85 -31.23
N GLU A 251 -59.31 -11.81 -30.68
CA GLU A 251 -58.31 -11.94 -29.61
C GLU A 251 -58.97 -12.41 -28.31
N SER A 252 -58.26 -13.26 -27.58
CA SER A 252 -58.69 -13.67 -26.24
C SER A 252 -58.65 -12.48 -25.26
N PRO A 253 -59.46 -12.47 -24.19
CA PRO A 253 -59.53 -11.34 -23.23
C PRO A 253 -58.21 -10.99 -22.52
N ASP A 254 -57.26 -11.93 -22.49
CA ASP A 254 -55.92 -11.80 -21.94
C ASP A 254 -54.87 -11.37 -22.99
N SER A 255 -55.27 -11.23 -24.26
CA SER A 255 -54.41 -10.94 -25.41
C SER A 255 -53.28 -11.95 -25.60
N GLU A 256 -53.40 -13.16 -25.04
CA GLU A 256 -52.38 -14.20 -25.17
C GLU A 256 -52.69 -15.22 -26.28
N GLY A 257 -53.93 -15.26 -26.75
CA GLY A 257 -54.41 -16.17 -27.78
C GLY A 257 -55.44 -15.53 -28.71
N TYR A 258 -55.94 -16.33 -29.66
CA TYR A 258 -56.99 -15.96 -30.58
C TYR A 258 -58.00 -17.10 -30.74
N THR A 259 -59.19 -16.76 -31.23
CA THR A 259 -60.22 -17.72 -31.65
C THR A 259 -60.76 -17.29 -33.00
N CYS A 260 -60.97 -18.23 -33.91
CA CYS A 260 -61.57 -17.96 -35.21
C CYS A 260 -63.08 -18.23 -35.17
N GLN A 261 -63.88 -17.25 -35.58
CA GLN A 261 -65.28 -17.46 -35.91
C GLN A 261 -65.41 -17.80 -37.39
N CYS A 262 -65.78 -19.04 -37.70
CA CYS A 262 -65.81 -19.53 -39.08
C CYS A 262 -67.05 -19.05 -39.85
N ALA A 263 -66.86 -18.78 -41.14
CA ALA A 263 -67.96 -18.57 -42.07
C ALA A 263 -68.80 -19.87 -42.22
N PRO A 264 -70.09 -19.78 -42.61
CA PRO A 264 -70.90 -20.97 -42.89
C PRO A 264 -70.21 -21.91 -43.88
N GLY A 265 -70.29 -23.22 -43.63
CA GLY A 265 -69.62 -24.25 -44.44
C GLY A 265 -68.19 -24.61 -44.00
N TRP A 266 -67.63 -23.93 -42.99
CA TRP A 266 -66.27 -24.19 -42.49
C TRP A 266 -66.24 -24.43 -40.97
N GLU A 267 -65.36 -25.31 -40.52
CA GLU A 267 -65.11 -25.63 -39.11
C GLU A 267 -63.60 -25.78 -38.78
N GLY A 268 -63.32 -26.01 -37.50
CA GLY A 268 -61.97 -26.15 -36.94
C GLY A 268 -61.38 -24.84 -36.40
N GLU A 269 -60.25 -24.95 -35.70
CA GLU A 269 -59.62 -23.84 -34.97
C GLU A 269 -59.16 -22.67 -35.87
N ARG A 270 -58.84 -22.98 -37.13
CA ARG A 270 -58.42 -21.99 -38.14
C ARG A 270 -59.40 -21.87 -39.33
N CYS A 271 -60.59 -22.46 -39.22
CA CYS A 271 -61.61 -22.47 -40.29
C CYS A 271 -61.14 -23.11 -41.61
N THR A 272 -60.28 -24.13 -41.52
CA THR A 272 -59.70 -24.83 -42.67
C THR A 272 -60.41 -26.13 -43.03
N VAL A 273 -61.31 -26.60 -42.17
CA VAL A 273 -62.02 -27.87 -42.37
C VAL A 273 -63.34 -27.57 -43.05
N ASP A 274 -63.57 -28.19 -44.20
CA ASP A 274 -64.82 -28.11 -44.94
C ASP A 274 -65.90 -28.96 -44.24
N ILE A 275 -67.07 -28.39 -43.99
CA ILE A 275 -68.18 -29.11 -43.36
C ILE A 275 -68.85 -29.97 -44.42
N ASP A 276 -68.97 -31.28 -44.19
CA ASP A 276 -69.76 -32.13 -45.07
C ASP A 276 -71.26 -31.94 -44.81
N GLU A 277 -71.89 -30.98 -45.50
CA GLU A 277 -73.32 -30.72 -45.29
C GLU A 277 -74.19 -31.88 -45.81
N CYS A 278 -73.68 -32.75 -46.70
CA CYS A 278 -74.43 -33.90 -47.20
C CYS A 278 -74.77 -34.92 -46.11
N LEU A 279 -74.01 -34.95 -45.00
CA LEU A 279 -74.35 -35.77 -43.82
C LEU A 279 -75.69 -35.36 -43.19
N SER A 280 -76.09 -34.09 -43.31
CA SER A 280 -77.38 -33.60 -42.83
C SER A 280 -78.56 -33.97 -43.74
N LYS A 281 -78.28 -34.57 -44.91
CA LYS A 281 -79.25 -34.91 -45.97
C LYS A 281 -80.11 -33.70 -46.39
N PRO A 282 -79.48 -32.62 -46.89
CA PRO A 282 -80.19 -31.40 -47.27
C PRO A 282 -81.05 -31.63 -48.52
N CYS A 283 -80.51 -32.32 -49.53
CA CYS A 283 -81.18 -32.59 -50.80
C CYS A 283 -82.45 -33.45 -50.64
N LYS A 284 -83.57 -32.97 -51.19
CA LYS A 284 -84.89 -33.61 -51.15
C LYS A 284 -85.15 -34.47 -52.40
N ASN A 285 -86.28 -35.18 -52.41
CA ASN A 285 -86.74 -35.95 -53.57
C ASN A 285 -85.73 -36.98 -54.13
N HIS A 286 -84.92 -37.56 -53.24
CA HIS A 286 -83.89 -38.55 -53.56
C HIS A 286 -82.81 -38.03 -54.52
N ALA A 287 -82.58 -36.71 -54.53
CA ALA A 287 -81.47 -36.07 -55.24
C ALA A 287 -80.11 -36.52 -54.67
N LEU A 288 -79.09 -36.52 -55.53
CA LEU A 288 -77.72 -36.86 -55.14
C LEU A 288 -77.04 -35.62 -54.56
N CYS A 289 -76.43 -35.76 -53.38
CA CYS A 289 -75.71 -34.66 -52.73
C CYS A 289 -74.21 -34.78 -52.99
N HIS A 290 -73.58 -33.69 -53.42
CA HIS A 290 -72.14 -33.56 -53.57
C HIS A 290 -71.61 -32.53 -52.59
N ASN A 291 -70.68 -32.93 -51.72
CA ASN A 291 -69.98 -31.99 -50.84
C ASN A 291 -68.96 -31.19 -51.67
N ILE A 292 -69.01 -29.87 -51.60
CA ILE A 292 -68.08 -28.98 -52.31
C ILE A 292 -67.42 -28.02 -51.29
N GLN A 293 -66.33 -27.35 -51.67
CA GLN A 293 -65.65 -26.48 -50.70
C GLN A 293 -66.53 -25.29 -50.27
N GLY A 294 -66.84 -25.23 -48.98
CA GLY A 294 -67.62 -24.22 -48.29
C GLY A 294 -69.13 -24.32 -48.51
N SER A 295 -69.63 -25.40 -49.10
CA SER A 295 -71.07 -25.59 -49.39
C SER A 295 -71.36 -27.01 -49.89
N TYR A 296 -72.61 -27.29 -50.25
CA TYR A 296 -73.01 -28.51 -50.97
C TYR A 296 -73.72 -28.18 -52.28
N LEU A 297 -73.77 -29.17 -53.17
CA LEU A 297 -74.53 -29.11 -54.42
C LEU A 297 -75.46 -30.32 -54.52
N CYS A 298 -76.75 -30.06 -54.69
CA CYS A 298 -77.73 -31.09 -54.97
C CYS A 298 -77.91 -31.29 -56.49
N GLU A 299 -77.70 -32.50 -56.96
CA GLU A 299 -78.00 -32.91 -58.33
C GLU A 299 -79.43 -33.44 -58.38
N CYS A 300 -80.33 -32.59 -58.89
CA CYS A 300 -81.76 -32.89 -58.97
C CYS A 300 -82.07 -33.94 -60.03
N ARG A 301 -83.00 -34.84 -59.71
CA ARG A 301 -83.57 -35.77 -60.70
C ARG A 301 -84.46 -35.01 -61.70
N PRO A 302 -84.65 -35.53 -62.92
CA PRO A 302 -85.59 -34.96 -63.89
C PRO A 302 -86.96 -34.76 -63.25
N GLY A 303 -87.56 -33.57 -63.44
CA GLY A 303 -88.81 -33.19 -62.80
C GLY A 303 -88.66 -32.42 -61.47
N PHE A 304 -87.44 -32.12 -61.00
CA PHE A 304 -87.22 -31.32 -59.77
C PHE A 304 -86.22 -30.18 -59.97
N THR A 305 -86.41 -29.08 -59.25
CA THR A 305 -85.58 -27.86 -59.30
C THR A 305 -85.43 -27.22 -57.91
N GLY A 306 -84.67 -26.13 -57.79
CA GLY A 306 -84.31 -25.47 -56.53
C GLY A 306 -82.95 -25.92 -55.97
N GLY A 307 -82.40 -25.14 -55.02
CA GLY A 307 -81.07 -25.40 -54.44
C GLY A 307 -80.98 -26.73 -53.68
N ASP A 308 -82.08 -27.15 -53.05
CA ASP A 308 -82.19 -28.43 -52.34
C ASP A 308 -83.03 -29.48 -53.10
N CYS A 309 -83.35 -29.22 -54.37
CA CYS A 309 -84.24 -30.06 -55.19
C CYS A 309 -85.62 -30.31 -54.57
N ASP A 310 -86.16 -29.31 -53.86
CA ASP A 310 -87.42 -29.34 -53.13
C ASP A 310 -88.63 -29.01 -54.01
N SER A 311 -88.40 -28.30 -55.11
CA SER A 311 -89.46 -27.81 -56.00
C SER A 311 -89.73 -28.80 -57.13
N ASN A 312 -90.99 -29.16 -57.35
CA ASN A 312 -91.40 -30.01 -58.46
C ASN A 312 -91.53 -29.16 -59.75
N ILE A 313 -91.00 -29.64 -60.86
CA ILE A 313 -91.19 -29.06 -62.18
C ILE A 313 -92.55 -29.55 -62.67
N ASP A 314 -93.48 -28.62 -62.87
CA ASP A 314 -94.82 -28.93 -63.36
C ASP A 314 -94.77 -29.34 -64.84
N ASP A 315 -94.56 -30.63 -65.08
CA ASP A 315 -94.56 -31.25 -66.41
C ASP A 315 -95.92 -31.09 -67.15
N CYS A 316 -96.98 -30.62 -66.47
CA CYS A 316 -98.28 -30.35 -67.08
C CYS A 316 -98.43 -28.93 -67.65
N LEU A 317 -97.42 -28.05 -67.50
CA LEU A 317 -97.37 -26.75 -68.19
C LEU A 317 -96.68 -26.82 -69.57
N SER A 318 -96.13 -27.98 -69.96
CA SER A 318 -95.64 -28.23 -71.33
C SER A 318 -96.55 -29.20 -72.10
N SER A 319 -97.85 -28.98 -72.01
CA SER A 319 -98.79 -29.44 -73.02
C SER A 319 -99.71 -28.29 -73.39
N GLU A 320 -99.40 -27.59 -74.47
CA GLU A 320 -100.36 -27.11 -75.50
C GLU A 320 -99.61 -26.45 -76.67
N TYR A 321 -99.82 -27.07 -77.85
CA TYR A 321 -99.50 -26.71 -79.25
C TYR A 321 -98.09 -26.91 -79.81
#